data_AF-A0A920AMM4-F1
#
_entry.id   AF-A0A920AMM4-F1
#
_cell.length_a   1.000
_cell.length_b   1.000
_cell.length_c   1.000
_cell.angle_alpha   90.00
_cell.angle_beta   90.00
_cell.angle_gamma   90.00
#
_symmetry.space_group_name_H-M   'P 1'
#
loop_
_entity.id
_entity.type
_entity.pdbx_description
1 polymer ?
#
loop_
_entity_poly.entity_id
_entity_poly.type
_entity_poly.pdbx_seq_one_letter_code
_entity_poly.pdbx_strand_id
1 'polypeptide(L)'
;MKLICVGRNYAKHIEELNNDRPDAPVIFMKPDSCLGQKGQPFFMPDFSNEIHHEVEVLVKINRIGKHIQTKFAQKYYSEIGLGLDFTARDVQLDLKSKGLPGRRQSLLMVPHTLAIGMINLNFQT
;
A
#
# COMPACT_ATOMS: atom_id res chain seq x y z
N MET A 1 -3.12 -8.95 -10.85
CA MET A 1 -2.32 -9.20 -9.62
C MET A 1 -3.11 -8.68 -8.42
N LYS A 2 -2.88 -9.16 -7.18
CA LYS A 2 -3.54 -8.59 -5.98
C LYS A 2 -2.54 -7.75 -5.20
N LEU A 3 -2.89 -6.50 -4.91
CA LEU A 3 -2.14 -5.60 -4.03
C LEU A 3 -2.94 -5.43 -2.74
N ILE A 4 -2.38 -5.91 -1.63
CA ILE A 4 -2.97 -5.83 -0.29
C ILE A 4 -2.07 -4.91 0.52
N CYS A 5 -2.63 -3.82 1.02
CA CYS A 5 -1.91 -2.78 1.73
C CYS A 5 -2.31 -2.76 3.21
N VAL A 6 -1.39 -2.33 4.07
CA VAL A 6 -1.60 -2.26 5.52
C VAL A 6 -1.42 -0.83 5.97
N GLY A 7 -2.52 -0.16 6.29
CA GLY A 7 -2.51 1.18 6.85
C GLY A 7 -2.16 1.19 8.33
N ARG A 8 -1.63 2.32 8.82
CA ARG A 8 -1.34 2.56 10.24
C ARG A 8 -0.40 1.52 10.86
N ASN A 9 0.65 1.15 10.14
CA ASN A 9 1.62 0.13 10.57
C ASN A 9 2.91 0.70 11.20
N TYR A 10 3.09 2.02 11.21
CA TYR A 10 4.26 2.70 11.79
C TYR A 10 3.81 3.73 12.84
N ALA A 11 4.24 3.56 14.09
CA ALA A 11 3.80 4.39 15.22
C ALA A 11 3.95 5.90 14.98
N LYS A 12 5.10 6.33 14.44
CA LYS A 12 5.36 7.75 14.13
C LYS A 12 4.39 8.31 13.08
N HIS A 13 4.04 7.51 12.07
CA HIS A 13 3.11 7.93 11.03
C HIS A 13 1.66 8.00 11.54
N ILE A 14 1.31 7.14 12.50
CA ILE A 14 0.01 7.21 13.18
C ILE A 14 -0.12 8.53 13.94
N GLU A 15 0.94 8.91 14.68
CA GLU A 15 1.02 10.15 15.46
C GLU A 15 1.00 11.39 14.55
N GLU A 16 1.77 11.38 13.46
CA GLU A 16 1.80 12.44 12.44
C GLU A 16 0.40 12.81 11.92
N LEU A 17 -0.42 11.80 11.66
CA LEU A 17 -1.76 11.97 11.12
C LEU A 17 -2.86 12.04 12.20
N ASN A 18 -2.51 12.18 13.48
CA ASN A 18 -3.42 12.22 14.63
C ASN A 18 -4.47 11.09 14.60
N ASN A 19 -4.04 9.88 14.25
CA ASN A 19 -4.92 8.71 14.24
C ASN A 19 -4.79 7.92 15.54
N ASP A 20 -5.85 7.22 15.93
CA ASP A 20 -5.76 6.20 16.96
C ASP A 20 -4.98 4.98 16.47
N ARG A 21 -4.18 4.40 17.37
CA ARG A 21 -3.50 3.12 17.13
C ARG A 21 -4.56 2.02 17.05
N PRO A 22 -4.65 1.29 15.92
CA PRO A 22 -5.68 0.28 15.76
C PRO A 22 -5.30 -1.01 16.49
N ASP A 23 -6.28 -1.70 17.09
CA ASP A 23 -6.07 -3.02 17.73
C ASP A 23 -5.87 -4.15 16.71
N ALA A 24 -6.27 -3.91 15.45
CA ALA A 24 -6.13 -4.84 14.35
C ALA A 24 -5.62 -4.12 13.08
N PRO A 25 -4.90 -4.82 12.18
CA PRO A 25 -4.39 -4.22 10.96
C PRO A 25 -5.49 -3.59 10.10
N VAL A 26 -5.28 -2.35 9.65
CA VAL A 26 -6.17 -1.70 8.69
C VAL A 26 -5.81 -2.19 7.28
N ILE A 27 -6.66 -3.03 6.69
CA ILE A 27 -6.39 -3.65 5.39
C ILE A 27 -7.21 -2.96 4.30
N PHE A 28 -6.56 -2.60 3.20
CA PHE A 28 -7.21 -2.14 1.97
C PHE A 28 -6.54 -2.77 0.74
N MET A 29 -7.14 -2.58 -0.43
CA MET A 29 -6.64 -3.15 -1.68
C MET A 29 -6.51 -2.10 -2.76
N LYS A 30 -5.44 -2.22 -3.53
CA LYS A 30 -5.20 -1.40 -4.71
C LYS A 30 -5.42 -2.22 -5.99
N PRO A 31 -6.08 -1.68 -7.01
CA PRO A 31 -6.19 -2.36 -8.30
C PRO A 31 -4.82 -2.47 -8.95
N ASP A 32 -4.58 -3.49 -9.78
CA ASP A 32 -3.30 -3.63 -10.48
C ASP A 32 -3.06 -2.54 -11.54
N SER A 33 -4.11 -1.82 -11.97
CA SER A 33 -4.01 -0.61 -12.79
C SER A 33 -3.23 0.53 -12.14
N CYS A 34 -2.99 0.49 -10.82
CA CYS A 34 -2.20 1.49 -10.13
C CYS A 34 -0.69 1.33 -10.33
N LEU A 35 -0.23 0.21 -10.87
CA LEU A 35 1.19 -0.05 -11.03
C LEU A 35 1.81 0.86 -12.08
N GLY A 36 2.86 1.58 -11.69
CA GLY A 36 3.68 2.33 -12.61
C GLY A 36 4.43 1.40 -13.56
N GLN A 37 4.40 1.72 -14.86
CA GLN A 37 5.26 1.07 -15.82
C GLN A 37 6.68 1.64 -15.71
N LYS A 38 7.67 0.76 -15.74
CA LYS A 38 9.08 1.17 -15.64
C LYS A 38 9.42 2.14 -16.77
N GLY A 39 10.01 3.29 -16.42
CA GLY A 39 10.41 4.31 -17.38
C GLY A 39 9.28 5.23 -17.85
N GLN A 40 8.04 5.04 -17.36
CA GLN A 40 6.97 6.01 -17.56
C GLN A 40 7.00 7.05 -16.44
N PRO A 41 6.82 8.35 -16.76
CA PRO A 41 6.70 9.37 -15.74
C PRO A 41 5.40 9.22 -14.96
N PHE A 42 5.42 9.66 -13.70
CA PHE A 42 4.20 9.81 -12.90
C PHE A 42 3.49 11.09 -13.31
N PHE A 43 2.19 10.99 -13.64
CA PHE A 43 1.37 12.14 -13.99
C PHE A 43 0.51 12.53 -12.78
N MET A 44 0.48 13.83 -12.48
CA MET A 44 -0.43 14.35 -11.45
C MET A 44 -1.87 14.23 -11.94
N PRO A 45 -2.80 13.75 -11.10
CA PRO A 45 -4.19 13.65 -11.49
C PRO A 45 -4.88 15.02 -11.46
N ASP A 46 -5.74 15.28 -12.44
CA ASP A 46 -6.50 16.54 -12.49
C ASP A 46 -7.57 16.67 -11.39
N PHE A 47 -7.90 15.56 -10.71
CA PHE A 47 -8.96 15.52 -9.68
C PHE A 47 -8.47 15.85 -8.26
N SER A 48 -7.17 16.03 -8.04
CA SER A 48 -6.60 16.26 -6.71
C SER A 48 -5.52 17.33 -6.76
N ASN A 49 -5.48 18.17 -5.72
CA ASN A 49 -4.46 19.19 -5.55
C ASN A 49 -3.44 18.83 -4.44
N GLU A 50 -3.65 17.69 -3.76
CA GLU A 50 -2.85 17.30 -2.60
C GLU A 50 -2.42 15.82 -2.71
N ILE A 51 -1.32 15.59 -3.44
CA ILE A 51 -0.73 14.25 -3.61
C ILE A 51 0.38 14.04 -2.60
N HIS A 52 0.21 13.05 -1.71
CA HIS A 52 1.22 12.59 -0.78
C HIS A 52 1.89 11.31 -1.30
N HIS A 53 3.14 11.11 -0.92
CA HIS A 53 3.88 9.87 -1.17
C HIS A 53 4.21 9.19 0.16
N GLU A 54 4.06 7.87 0.21
CA GLU A 54 4.42 7.05 1.36
C GLU A 54 5.37 5.95 0.87
N VAL A 55 6.56 5.83 1.47
CA VAL A 55 7.49 4.74 1.15
C VAL A 55 7.07 3.50 1.95
N GLU A 56 6.81 2.41 1.24
CA GLU A 56 6.35 1.16 1.83
C GLU A 56 7.27 -0.02 1.53
N VAL A 57 7.30 -0.99 2.43
CA VAL A 57 7.97 -2.28 2.21
C VAL A 57 7.01 -3.20 1.49
N LEU A 58 7.45 -3.73 0.35
CA LEU A 58 6.67 -4.67 -0.45
C LEU A 58 7.10 -6.10 -0.15
N VAL A 59 6.15 -7.00 -0.01
CA VAL A 59 6.41 -8.44 0.17
C VAL A 59 5.68 -9.21 -0.93
N LYS A 60 6.43 -9.93 -1.77
CA LYS A 60 5.85 -10.70 -2.86
C LYS A 60 5.47 -12.09 -2.40
N ILE A 61 4.17 -12.30 -2.22
CA ILE A 61 3.60 -13.60 -1.87
C ILE A 61 3.72 -14.55 -3.07
N ASN A 62 4.37 -15.70 -2.88
CA ASN A 62 4.67 -16.66 -3.93
C ASN A 62 3.96 -18.03 -3.75
N ARG A 63 3.12 -18.18 -2.72
CA ARG A 63 2.37 -19.41 -2.42
C ARG A 63 0.95 -19.11 -1.98
N ILE A 64 0.02 -20.00 -2.32
CA ILE A 64 -1.35 -19.95 -1.80
C ILE A 64 -1.33 -20.46 -0.36
N GLY A 65 -1.94 -19.71 0.56
CA GLY A 65 -2.08 -20.15 1.94
C GLY A 65 -3.38 -19.68 2.58
N LYS A 66 -3.84 -20.44 3.56
CA LYS A 66 -5.04 -20.18 4.36
C LYS A 66 -4.71 -20.59 5.80
N HIS A 67 -5.03 -19.72 6.77
CA HIS A 67 -4.71 -19.93 8.20
C HIS A 67 -3.23 -20.29 8.45
N ILE A 68 -2.31 -19.54 7.83
CA ILE A 68 -0.86 -19.75 7.96
C ILE A 68 -0.43 -19.39 9.38
N GLN A 69 0.25 -20.29 10.07
CA GLN A 69 0.86 -19.99 11.37
C GLN A 69 2.07 -19.07 11.18
N THR A 70 2.28 -18.13 12.10
CA THR A 70 3.36 -17.12 12.01
C THR A 70 4.74 -17.72 11.74
N LYS A 71 5.08 -18.85 12.38
CA LYS A 71 6.36 -19.56 12.19
C LYS A 71 6.59 -20.12 10.78
N PHE A 72 5.58 -20.09 9.91
CA PHE A 72 5.68 -20.52 8.52
C PHE A 72 5.59 -19.36 7.53
N ALA A 73 5.33 -18.13 7.98
CA ALA A 73 5.10 -16.97 7.11
C ALA A 73 6.27 -16.71 6.14
N GLN A 74 7.51 -16.91 6.59
CA GLN A 74 8.73 -16.77 5.79
C GLN A 74 8.79 -17.69 4.57
N LYS A 75 8.00 -18.78 4.55
CA LYS A 75 7.93 -19.70 3.41
C LYS A 75 7.01 -19.19 2.30
N TYR A 76 6.21 -18.15 2.54
CA TYR A 76 5.16 -17.67 1.64
C TYR A 76 5.53 -16.43 0.84
N TYR A 77 6.73 -15.88 1.02
CA TYR A 77 7.27 -14.84 0.18
C TYR A 77 8.69 -15.18 -0.27
N SER A 78 9.09 -14.67 -1.44
CA SER A 78 10.45 -14.85 -1.96
C SER A 78 11.23 -13.56 -2.12
N GLU A 79 10.54 -12.43 -2.21
CA GLU A 79 11.16 -11.15 -2.55
C GLU A 79 10.59 -10.06 -1.65
N ILE A 80 11.46 -9.12 -1.29
CA ILE A 80 11.08 -7.89 -0.60
C ILE A 80 11.53 -6.71 -1.46
N GLY A 81 10.73 -5.66 -1.48
CA GLY A 81 11.03 -4.47 -2.25
C GLY A 81 10.63 -3.21 -1.52
N LEU A 82 10.78 -2.10 -2.25
CA LEU A 82 10.23 -0.81 -1.86
C LEU A 82 9.17 -0.39 -2.87
N GLY A 83 8.11 0.22 -2.34
CA GLY A 83 7.00 0.79 -3.07
C GLY A 83 6.81 2.25 -2.71
N LEU A 84 6.27 3.04 -3.64
CA LEU A 84 5.73 4.37 -3.35
C LEU A 84 4.21 4.31 -3.42
N ASP A 85 3.54 4.42 -2.28
CA ASP A 85 2.10 4.59 -2.20
C ASP A 85 1.77 6.08 -2.37
N PHE A 86 1.30 6.45 -3.56
CA PHE A 86 0.73 7.77 -3.77
C PHE A 86 -0.74 7.81 -3.34
N THR A 87 -1.08 8.83 -2.55
CA THR A 87 -2.43 9.07 -2.03
C THR A 87 -2.85 10.51 -2.28
N ALA A 88 -3.98 10.69 -2.96
CA ALA A 88 -4.69 11.96 -3.02
C ALA A 88 -5.35 12.25 -1.66
N ARG A 89 -4.68 13.07 -0.85
CA ARG A 89 -4.99 13.28 0.56
C ARG A 89 -6.28 14.04 0.76
N ASP A 90 -6.49 15.09 -0.03
CA ASP A 90 -7.71 15.89 -0.07
C ASP A 90 -8.96 15.03 -0.23
N VAL A 91 -8.97 14.14 -1.23
CA VAL A 91 -10.12 13.26 -1.45
C VAL A 91 -10.19 12.14 -0.40
N GLN A 92 -9.05 11.64 0.10
CA GLN A 92 -9.05 10.67 1.21
C GLN A 92 -9.75 11.26 2.45
N LEU A 93 -9.46 12.52 2.79
CA LEU A 93 -10.05 13.22 3.92
C LEU A 93 -11.56 13.46 3.71
N ASP A 94 -11.99 13.85 2.51
CA ASP A 94 -13.41 13.98 2.16
C ASP A 94 -14.16 12.63 2.29
N LEU A 95 -13.55 11.53 1.84
CA LEU A 95 -14.15 10.20 2.00
C LEU A 95 -14.23 9.76 3.48
N LYS A 96 -13.21 10.09 4.28
CA LYS A 96 -13.20 9.80 5.72
C LYS A 96 -14.30 10.58 6.45
N SER A 97 -14.50 11.86 6.13
CA SER A 97 -15.54 12.69 6.77
C SER A 97 -16.95 12.16 6.48
N LYS A 98 -17.15 11.54 5.32
CA LYS A 98 -18.41 10.90 4.91
C LYS A 98 -18.60 9.48 5.47
N GLY A 99 -17.68 8.99 6.29
CA GLY A 99 -17.72 7.63 6.83
C GLY A 99 -17.64 6.53 5.77
N LEU A 100 -17.16 6.85 4.57
CA LEU A 100 -17.09 5.88 3.47
C LEU A 100 -15.90 4.94 3.67
N PRO A 101 -16.08 3.63 3.40
CA PRO A 101 -15.07 2.62 3.69
C PRO A 101 -13.77 2.88 2.93
N GLY A 102 -12.64 2.50 3.55
CA GLY A 102 -11.29 2.62 2.98
C GLY A 102 -11.11 2.00 1.59
N ARG A 103 -12.02 1.10 1.15
CA ARG A 103 -12.06 0.59 -0.24
C ARG A 103 -12.29 1.66 -1.31
N ARG A 104 -12.96 2.78 -0.98
CA ARG A 104 -13.04 3.95 -1.88
C ARG A 104 -11.82 4.86 -1.73
N GLN A 105 -11.19 4.88 -0.56
CA GLN A 105 -9.93 5.60 -0.32
C GLN A 105 -8.76 4.97 -1.08
N SER A 106 -8.80 3.65 -1.29
CA SER A 106 -7.87 2.92 -2.16
C SER A 106 -8.27 2.90 -3.64
N LEU A 107 -9.41 3.51 -3.98
CA LEU A 107 -9.89 3.74 -5.36
C LEU A 107 -9.43 5.12 -5.89
N LEU A 108 -8.75 5.92 -5.07
CA LEU A 108 -8.16 7.22 -5.42
C LEU A 108 -6.85 7.10 -6.18
N MET A 109 -6.79 6.12 -7.08
CA MET A 109 -5.58 5.81 -7.79
C MET A 109 -5.65 6.39 -9.18
N VAL A 110 -4.81 7.40 -9.38
CA VAL A 110 -4.25 7.70 -10.69
C VAL A 110 -3.62 6.41 -11.22
N PRO A 111 -3.80 6.05 -12.49
CA PRO A 111 -2.92 5.08 -13.12
C PRO A 111 -1.45 5.45 -12.81
N HIS A 112 -0.58 4.48 -12.53
CA HIS A 112 0.86 4.67 -12.27
C HIS A 112 1.26 5.20 -10.88
N THR A 113 0.46 4.97 -9.86
CA THR A 113 0.63 5.40 -8.45
C THR A 113 1.41 4.43 -7.55
N LEU A 114 1.92 3.31 -8.06
CA LEU A 114 2.82 2.43 -7.32
C LEU A 114 4.08 2.17 -8.15
N ALA A 115 5.18 2.84 -7.82
CA ALA A 115 6.49 2.49 -8.34
C ALA A 115 7.05 1.32 -7.50
N ILE A 116 7.45 0.22 -8.14
CA ILE A 116 7.95 -0.98 -7.47
C ILE A 116 9.43 -1.17 -7.80
N GLY A 117 10.27 -1.22 -6.77
CA GLY A 117 11.61 -1.78 -6.84
C GLY A 117 11.69 -3.05 -6.02
N MET A 118 11.61 -4.22 -6.66
CA MET A 118 11.82 -5.50 -5.97
C MET A 118 13.31 -5.82 -5.90
N ILE A 119 13.79 -6.20 -4.72
CA ILE A 119 15.13 -6.73 -4.52
C ILE A 119 14.97 -8.23 -4.26
N ASN A 120 15.70 -9.05 -5.02
CA ASN A 120 15.75 -10.47 -4.75
C ASN A 120 16.67 -10.69 -3.55
N LEU A 121 16.10 -10.68 -2.35
CA LEU A 121 16.81 -11.06 -1.14
C LEU A 121 16.91 -12.59 -1.16
N ASN A 122 18.07 -13.11 -1.57
CA ASN A 122 18.38 -14.52 -1.36
C ASN A 122 18.45 -14.77 0.15
N PHE A 123 17.29 -15.09 0.75
CA PHE A 123 17.20 -15.58 2.12
C PHE A 123 17.74 -17.02 2.15
N GLN A 124 19.06 -17.17 2.04
CA GLN A 124 19.72 -18.41 2.43
C GLN A 124 19.64 -18.48 3.96
N THR A 125 18.77 -19.36 4.46
CA THR A 125 18.75 -19.77 5.88
C THR A 125 19.82 -20.80 6.14
#